data_AF-A0A4S4AIF1-F1
#
_entry.id   AF-A0A4S4AIF1-F1
#
_cell.length_a   1.000
_cell.length_b   1.000
_cell.length_c   1.000
_cell.angle_alpha   90.00
_cell.angle_beta   90.00
_cell.angle_gamma   90.00
#
_symmetry.space_group_name_H-M   'P 1'
#
loop_
_entity.id
_entity.type
_entity.pdbx_description
1 polymer ?
#
loop_
_entity_poly.entity_id
_entity_poly.type
_entity_poly.pdbx_seq_one_letter_code
_entity_poly.pdbx_strand_id
1 'polypeptide(L)'
;MAIRRIPPLTASGQAREIDAELGRTIARTLHLLSQAAMVGVCRGRMRNLVRHLAQLAEHPAAGSEVRGGAETLLRAWREAQQEHFGPDENTPRH
;
A
#
# COMPACT_ATOMS: atom_id res chain seq x y z
N MET A 1 -13.82 33.12 -40.92
CA MET A 1 -13.09 32.09 -40.16
C MET A 1 -12.94 32.57 -38.72
N ALA A 2 -13.67 31.97 -37.77
CA ALA A 2 -13.65 32.39 -36.37
C ALA A 2 -12.76 31.46 -35.53
N ILE A 3 -11.71 32.02 -34.91
CA ILE A 3 -10.79 31.30 -34.02
C ILE A 3 -11.50 31.11 -32.67
N ARG A 4 -11.93 29.88 -32.36
CA ARG A 4 -12.40 29.51 -31.03
C ARG A 4 -11.21 29.52 -30.06
N ARG A 5 -11.13 30.53 -29.20
CA ARG A 5 -10.23 30.52 -28.03
C ARG A 5 -10.79 29.52 -27.02
N ILE A 6 -10.07 28.42 -26.82
CA ILE A 6 -10.33 27.46 -25.75
C ILE A 6 -9.91 28.16 -24.43
N PRO A 7 -10.80 28.32 -23.44
CA PRO A 7 -10.39 28.84 -22.14
C PRO A 7 -9.39 27.87 -21.50
N PRO A 8 -8.35 28.34 -20.80
CA PRO A 8 -7.49 27.45 -20.04
C PRO A 8 -8.37 26.71 -19.03
N LEU A 9 -8.37 25.39 -19.11
CA LEU A 9 -8.92 24.54 -18.06
C LEU A 9 -8.08 24.81 -16.81
N THR A 10 -8.48 25.78 -16.01
CA THR A 10 -8.19 25.79 -14.58
C THR A 10 -9.00 24.65 -13.98
N ALA A 11 -8.61 23.42 -14.32
CA ALA A 11 -8.98 22.26 -13.55
C ALA A 11 -8.32 22.46 -12.20
N SER A 12 -9.12 22.95 -11.26
CA SER A 12 -8.91 23.00 -9.83
C SER A 12 -8.68 21.58 -9.30
N GLY A 13 -7.59 20.96 -9.71
CA GLY A 13 -7.07 19.75 -9.12
C GLY A 13 -5.88 20.19 -8.31
N GLN A 14 -6.10 20.48 -7.02
CA GLN A 14 -5.05 20.25 -6.05
C GLN A 14 -4.67 18.77 -6.19
N ALA A 15 -3.74 18.45 -7.08
CA ALA A 15 -2.91 17.28 -6.96
C ALA A 15 -2.16 17.51 -5.65
N ARG A 16 -2.82 17.19 -4.53
CA ARG A 16 -2.19 17.11 -3.23
C ARG A 16 -1.01 16.20 -3.48
N GLU A 17 0.20 16.77 -3.43
CA GLU A 17 1.43 16.02 -3.40
C GLU A 17 1.16 14.83 -2.47
N ILE A 18 1.20 13.62 -3.03
CA ILE A 18 1.13 12.43 -2.21
C ILE A 18 2.25 12.63 -1.21
N ASP A 19 1.89 12.68 0.07
CA ASP A 19 2.85 12.77 1.16
C ASP A 19 4.03 11.86 0.82
N ALA A 20 5.23 12.42 0.73
CA ALA A 20 6.35 11.70 0.14
C ALA A 20 6.64 10.39 0.90
N GLU A 21 6.27 10.30 2.17
CA GLU A 21 6.35 9.07 2.96
C GLU A 21 5.25 8.08 2.60
N LEU A 22 4.01 8.53 2.41
CA LEU A 22 2.93 7.69 1.87
C LEU A 22 3.30 7.12 0.51
N GLY A 23 3.82 7.95 -0.39
CA GLY A 23 4.27 7.54 -1.72
C GLY A 23 5.37 6.46 -1.66
N ARG A 24 6.38 6.65 -0.79
CA ARG A 24 7.42 5.64 -0.53
C ARG A 24 6.84 4.34 0.02
N THR A 25 5.86 4.43 0.91
CA THR A 25 5.23 3.25 1.54
C THR A 25 4.42 2.45 0.52
N ILE A 26 3.64 3.12 -0.33
CA ILE A 26 2.91 2.49 -1.43
C ILE A 26 3.89 1.80 -2.39
N ALA A 27 4.93 2.50 -2.84
CA ALA A 27 5.92 1.96 -3.77
C ALA A 27 6.63 0.70 -3.20
N ARG A 28 7.04 0.73 -1.92
CA ARG A 28 7.62 -0.43 -1.24
C ARG A 28 6.64 -1.59 -1.15
N THR A 29 5.37 -1.32 -0.83
CA THR A 29 4.33 -2.35 -0.74
C THR A 29 4.11 -3.03 -2.09
N LEU A 30 3.98 -2.25 -3.17
CA LEU A 30 3.84 -2.77 -4.53
C LEU A 30 5.06 -3.58 -4.96
N HIS A 31 6.27 -3.13 -4.62
CA HIS A 31 7.49 -3.90 -4.89
C HIS A 31 7.49 -5.25 -4.18
N LEU A 32 7.11 -5.29 -2.90
CA LEU A 32 7.04 -6.54 -2.12
C LEU A 32 5.98 -7.50 -2.67
N LEU A 33 4.80 -7.00 -3.06
CA LEU A 33 3.76 -7.79 -3.72
C LEU A 33 4.25 -8.36 -5.05
N SER A 34 4.91 -7.55 -5.87
CA SER A 34 5.49 -7.99 -7.15
C SER A 34 6.57 -9.07 -6.95
N GLN A 35 7.48 -8.88 -5.98
CA GLN A 35 8.48 -9.88 -5.63
C GLN A 35 7.86 -11.19 -5.14
N ALA A 36 6.78 -11.10 -4.35
CA ALA A 36 6.05 -12.28 -3.90
C ALA A 36 5.41 -13.05 -5.06
N ALA A 37 4.85 -12.33 -6.05
CA ALA A 37 4.23 -12.95 -7.22
C ALA A 37 5.25 -13.57 -8.19
N MET A 38 6.41 -12.92 -8.40
CA MET A 38 7.40 -13.36 -9.39
C MET A 38 8.38 -14.42 -8.86
N VAL A 39 8.79 -14.30 -7.60
CA VAL A 39 9.87 -15.11 -7.01
C VAL A 39 9.37 -16.00 -5.88
N GLY A 40 8.14 -15.78 -5.41
CA GLY A 40 7.60 -16.42 -4.22
C GLY A 40 7.92 -15.67 -2.93
N VAL A 41 7.57 -16.28 -1.80
CA VAL A 41 7.61 -15.65 -0.48
C VAL A 41 8.71 -16.25 0.40
N CYS A 42 9.31 -15.41 1.23
CA CYS A 42 10.15 -15.85 2.34
C CYS A 42 9.72 -15.12 3.61
N ARG A 43 9.98 -15.70 4.79
CA ARG A 43 9.52 -15.18 6.09
C ARG A 43 9.81 -13.68 6.26
N GLY A 44 11.03 -13.24 5.95
CA GLY A 44 11.43 -11.84 6.08
C GLY A 44 10.69 -10.89 5.14
N ARG A 45 10.48 -11.29 3.88
CA ARG A 45 9.74 -10.51 2.88
C ARG A 45 8.27 -10.37 3.27
N MET A 46 7.67 -11.46 3.75
CA MET A 46 6.28 -11.47 4.16
C MET A 46 6.03 -10.63 5.40
N ARG A 47 6.92 -10.72 6.41
CA ARG A 47 6.89 -9.84 7.58
C ARG A 47 6.98 -8.36 7.19
N ASN A 48 7.88 -8.02 6.27
CA ASN A 48 7.98 -6.64 5.77
C ASN A 48 6.70 -6.21 5.06
N LEU A 49 6.12 -7.06 4.21
CA LEU A 49 4.87 -6.77 3.51
C LEU A 49 3.71 -6.53 4.48
N VAL A 50 3.52 -7.42 5.46
CA VAL A 50 2.52 -7.26 6.53
C VAL A 50 2.71 -5.94 7.27
N ARG A 51 3.96 -5.58 7.62
CA ARG A 51 4.25 -4.30 8.27
C ARG A 51 3.86 -3.10 7.40
N HIS A 52 4.21 -3.11 6.11
CA HIS A 52 3.90 -1.99 5.22
C HIS A 52 2.39 -1.88 4.94
N LEU A 53 1.67 -3.00 4.85
CA LEU A 53 0.21 -3.01 4.75
C LEU A 53 -0.45 -2.43 6.01
N ALA A 54 0.04 -2.77 7.20
CA ALA A 54 -0.44 -2.17 8.45
C ALA A 54 -0.19 -0.65 8.48
N GLN A 55 0.99 -0.21 8.05
CA GLN A 55 1.29 1.22 7.93
C GLN A 55 0.32 1.93 6.97
N LEU A 56 -0.01 1.33 5.82
CA LEU A 56 -0.96 1.92 4.87
C LEU A 56 -2.39 1.95 5.40
N ALA A 57 -2.83 0.91 6.10
CA ALA A 57 -4.16 0.84 6.71
C ALA A 57 -4.37 1.96 7.75
N GLU A 58 -3.34 2.30 8.50
CA GLU A 58 -3.39 3.30 9.57
C GLU A 58 -2.95 4.70 9.11
N HIS A 59 -2.43 4.87 7.90
CA HIS A 59 -1.87 6.15 7.46
C HIS A 59 -2.96 7.22 7.26
N PRO A 60 -2.91 8.36 7.97
CA PRO A 60 -3.98 9.37 7.91
C PRO A 60 -4.12 10.06 6.55
N ALA A 61 -3.01 10.17 5.80
CA ALA A 61 -3.03 10.71 4.45
C ALA A 61 -3.48 9.69 3.38
N ALA A 62 -3.65 8.41 3.73
CA ALA A 62 -4.16 7.41 2.80
C ALA A 62 -5.68 7.57 2.65
N GLY A 63 -6.15 7.67 1.41
CA GLY A 63 -7.58 7.67 1.10
C GLY A 63 -8.28 6.42 1.61
N SER A 64 -9.59 6.48 1.85
CA SER A 64 -10.39 5.37 2.37
C SER A 64 -10.23 4.08 1.56
N GLU A 65 -10.17 4.19 0.24
CA GLU A 65 -9.96 3.06 -0.68
C GLU A 65 -8.62 2.35 -0.44
N VAL A 66 -7.54 3.13 -0.28
CA VAL A 66 -6.20 2.58 -0.02
C VAL A 66 -6.16 1.90 1.34
N ARG A 67 -6.76 2.51 2.36
CA ARG A 67 -6.83 1.93 3.71
C ARG A 67 -7.61 0.63 3.72
N GLY A 68 -8.82 0.61 3.14
CA GLY A 68 -9.65 -0.61 3.06
C GLY A 68 -9.01 -1.74 2.24
N GLY A 69 -8.36 -1.39 1.13
CA GLY A 69 -7.56 -2.34 0.35
C GLY A 69 -6.38 -2.90 1.15
N ALA A 70 -5.65 -2.04 1.87
CA ALA A 70 -4.54 -2.44 2.73
C ALA A 70 -4.98 -3.34 3.88
N GLU A 71 -6.11 -3.07 4.54
CA GLU A 71 -6.68 -3.90 5.60
C GLU A 71 -7.08 -5.30 5.08
N THR A 72 -7.69 -5.36 3.91
CA THR A 72 -8.09 -6.62 3.27
C THR A 72 -6.86 -7.48 2.96
N LEU A 73 -5.85 -6.87 2.32
CA LEU A 73 -4.59 -7.56 2.03
C LEU A 73 -3.85 -7.96 3.30
N LEU A 74 -3.82 -7.08 4.31
CA LEU A 74 -3.15 -7.35 5.60
C LEU A 74 -3.68 -8.63 6.25
N ARG A 75 -5.01 -8.83 6.23
CA ARG A 75 -5.64 -10.03 6.77
C ARG A 75 -5.20 -11.29 6.02
N ALA A 76 -5.34 -11.28 4.70
CA ALA A 76 -4.95 -12.42 3.86
C ALA A 76 -3.46 -12.77 4.00
N TRP A 77 -2.58 -11.77 4.08
CA TRP A 77 -1.14 -11.99 4.22
C TRP A 77 -0.73 -12.48 5.62
N ARG A 78 -1.48 -12.12 6.69
CA ARG A 78 -1.27 -12.69 8.03
C ARG A 78 -1.69 -14.15 8.09
N GLU A 79 -2.82 -14.50 7.49
CA GLU A 79 -3.27 -15.89 7.38
C GLU A 79 -2.24 -16.74 6.61
N ALA A 80 -1.79 -16.26 5.46
CA ALA A 80 -0.71 -16.91 4.70
C ALA A 80 0.59 -17.02 5.52
N GLN A 81 0.91 -16.05 6.39
CA GLN A 81 2.10 -16.10 7.25
C GLN A 81 2.01 -17.20 8.28
N GLN A 82 0.85 -17.33 8.90
CA GLN A 82 0.59 -18.41 9.83
C GLN A 82 0.65 -19.77 9.14
N GLU A 83 0.09 -19.90 7.93
CA GLU A 83 0.09 -21.16 7.17
C GLU A 83 1.51 -21.58 6.72
N HIS A 84 2.28 -20.66 6.14
CA HIS A 84 3.60 -20.99 5.58
C HIS A 84 4.71 -21.09 6.63
N PHE A 85 4.62 -20.32 7.72
CA PHE A 85 5.74 -20.12 8.64
C PHE A 85 5.40 -20.32 10.11
N GLY A 86 4.14 -20.59 10.46
CA GLY A 86 3.68 -20.63 11.84
C GLY A 86 3.57 -19.23 12.47
N PRO A 87 3.29 -19.15 13.78
CA PRO A 87 3.21 -17.88 14.49
C PRO A 87 4.55 -17.12 14.44
N ASP A 88 4.51 -15.83 14.13
CA ASP A 88 5.69 -14.97 14.16
C ASP A 88 6.07 -14.74 15.64
N GLU A 89 7.19 -15.33 16.08
CA GLU A 89 7.68 -15.27 17.47
C GLU A 89 7.95 -13.84 17.96
N ASN A 90 7.97 -12.85 17.07
CA ASN A 90 8.13 -11.43 17.38
C ASN A 90 6.81 -10.64 17.42
N THR A 91 5.65 -11.29 17.34
CA THR A 91 4.36 -10.63 17.56
C THR A 91 4.13 -10.48 19.07
N PRO A 92 4.04 -9.26 19.63
CA PRO A 92 3.73 -9.10 21.04
C PRO A 92 2.35 -9.75 21.31
N ARG A 93 2.32 -10.69 22.24
CA ARG A 93 1.07 -11.24 22.78
C ARG A 93 0.45 -10.14 23.63
N HIS A 94 -0.62 -9.53 23.13
CA HIS A 94 -1.51 -8.70 23.95
C HIS A 94 -2.22 -9.56 24.99
#